data_AF-A0A2T4YCC7-F1
#
_entry.id   AF-A0A2T4YCC7-F1
#
_cell.length_a   1.000
_cell.length_b   1.000
_cell.length_c   1.000
_cell.angle_alpha   90.00
_cell.angle_beta   90.00
_cell.angle_gamma   90.00
#
_symmetry.space_group_name_H-M   'P 1'
#
loop_
_entity.id
_entity.type
_entity.pdbx_description
1 polymer ?
#
loop_
_entity_poly.entity_id
_entity_poly.type
_entity_poly.pdbx_seq_one_letter_code
_entity_poly.pdbx_strand_id
1 'polypeptide(L)' 'MTQQLPDDIQREVETTIRAKASESRVLDVYATAQEIRSRHAVPEIRIEDIATTVARLASQYGCAVELGGQRAEPLTRQSA' A
#
# COMPACT_ATOMS: atom_id res chain seq x y z
N MET A 1 -15.76 1.84 -12.41
CA MET A 1 -16.13 0.57 -11.77
C MET A 1 -14.96 0.18 -10.88
N THR A 2 -15.06 0.34 -9.56
CA THR A 2 -14.06 -0.20 -8.63
C THR A 2 -14.20 -1.71 -8.64
N GLN A 3 -13.22 -2.44 -9.17
CA GLN A 3 -13.20 -3.90 -9.03
C GLN A 3 -13.09 -4.19 -7.54
N GLN A 4 -14.08 -4.88 -7.01
CA GLN A 4 -14.09 -5.25 -5.61
C GLN A 4 -13.10 -6.39 -5.45
N LEU A 5 -12.06 -6.19 -4.62
CA LEU A 5 -11.11 -7.26 -4.31
C LEU A 5 -11.85 -8.45 -3.69
N PRO A 6 -11.35 -9.68 -3.90
CA PRO A 6 -11.85 -10.85 -3.19
C PRO A 6 -11.82 -10.61 -1.67
N ASP A 7 -12.80 -11.17 -0.95
CA ASP A 7 -12.97 -10.95 0.49
C ASP A 7 -11.71 -11.32 1.30
N ASP A 8 -10.99 -12.36 0.86
CA ASP A 8 -9.74 -12.81 1.48
C ASP A 8 -8.65 -11.72 1.42
N ILE A 9 -8.51 -11.09 0.26
CA ILE A 9 -7.55 -9.99 0.05
C ILE A 9 -8.00 -8.75 0.82
N GLN A 10 -9.30 -8.46 0.83
CA GLN A 10 -9.84 -7.32 1.57
C GLN A 10 -9.53 -7.43 3.07
N ARG A 11 -9.75 -8.62 3.65
CA ARG A 11 -9.48 -8.89 5.06
C ARG A 11 -7.99 -8.82 5.41
N GLU A 12 -7.12 -9.26 4.51
CA GLU A 12 -5.67 -9.15 4.68
C GLU A 12 -5.20 -7.68 4.61
N VAL A 13 -5.76 -6.90 3.68
CA VAL A 13 -5.50 -5.45 3.60
C VAL A 13 -5.90 -4.78 4.92
N GLU A 14 -7.09 -5.05 5.44
CA GLU A 14 -7.55 -4.48 6.72
C GLU A 14 -6.63 -4.87 7.89
N THR A 15 -6.26 -6.15 7.99
CA THR A 15 -5.40 -6.66 9.05
C THR A 15 -4.03 -6.00 9.00
N THR A 16 -3.44 -5.91 7.81
CA THR A 16 -2.14 -5.28 7.57
C THR A 16 -2.16 -3.79 7.90
N ILE A 17 -3.20 -3.07 7.50
CA ILE A 17 -3.34 -1.64 7.80
C ILE A 17 -3.49 -1.41 9.30
N ARG A 18 -4.31 -2.21 10.00
CA ARG A 18 -4.48 -2.08 11.45
C ARG A 18 -3.18 -2.34 12.22
N ALA A 19 -2.41 -3.35 11.80
CA ALA A 19 -1.09 -3.63 12.37
C ALA A 19 -0.14 -2.44 12.14
N LYS A 20 0.02 -2.01 10.88
CA LYS A 20 0.89 -0.88 10.52
C LYS A 20 0.46 0.44 11.16
N ALA A 21 -0.84 0.69 11.30
CA ALA A 21 -1.39 1.87 11.99
C ALA A 21 -1.02 1.92 13.48
N SER A 22 -0.87 0.74 14.11
CA SER A 22 -0.46 0.63 15.50
C SER A 22 1.04 0.84 15.68
N GLU A 23 1.83 0.55 14.64
CA GLU A 23 3.31 0.63 14.66
C GLU A 23 3.85 1.94 14.07
N SER A 24 3.18 2.53 13.08
CA SER A 24 3.62 3.70 12.30
C SER A 24 2.46 4.60 11.91
N ARG A 25 2.69 5.92 11.91
CA ARG A 25 1.69 6.93 11.48
C ARG A 25 1.61 7.11 9.97
N VAL A 26 2.61 6.66 9.23
CA VAL A 26 2.70 6.78 7.77
C VAL A 26 2.71 5.39 7.16
N LEU A 27 1.81 5.16 6.19
CA LEU A 27 1.65 3.90 5.48
C LEU A 27 1.98 4.09 3.99
N ASP A 28 3.00 3.38 3.50
CA ASP A 28 3.32 3.32 2.08
C ASP A 28 2.31 2.41 1.36
N VAL A 29 1.52 3.01 0.48
CA VAL A 29 0.43 2.34 -0.23
C VAL A 29 0.97 1.31 -1.22
N TYR A 30 2.02 1.65 -1.96
CA TYR A 30 2.54 0.81 -3.04
C TYR A 30 3.31 -0.39 -2.47
N ALA A 31 4.16 -0.15 -1.47
CA ALA A 31 4.87 -1.22 -0.76
C ALA A 31 3.90 -2.19 -0.10
N THR A 32 2.84 -1.68 0.56
CA THR A 32 1.81 -2.53 1.18
C THR A 32 1.04 -3.33 0.13
N ALA A 33 0.67 -2.72 -1.00
CA ALA A 33 0.00 -3.42 -2.09
C ALA A 33 0.88 -4.53 -2.71
N GLN A 34 2.18 -4.29 -2.88
CA GLN A 34 3.13 -5.31 -3.36
C GLN A 34 3.25 -6.47 -2.38
N GLU A 35 3.39 -6.19 -1.08
CA GLU A 35 3.50 -7.20 -0.03
C GLU A 35 2.30 -8.16 -0.05
N ILE A 36 1.08 -7.61 -0.10
CA ILE A 36 -0.16 -8.38 -0.13
C ILE A 36 -0.25 -9.22 -1.42
N ARG A 37 0.06 -8.62 -2.58
CA ARG A 37 0.03 -9.34 -3.86
C ARG A 37 1.04 -10.49 -3.89
N SER A 38 2.23 -10.29 -3.33
CA SER A 38 3.26 -11.34 -3.24
C SER A 38 2.85 -12.48 -2.31
N ARG A 39 2.20 -12.20 -1.17
CA ARG A 39 1.74 -13.24 -0.24
C ARG A 39 0.65 -14.13 -0.81
N HIS A 40 -0.29 -13.56 -1.56
CA HIS A 40 -1.42 -14.31 -2.10
C HIS A 40 -1.17 -14.90 -3.50
N ALA A 41 -0.01 -14.61 -4.12
CA ALA A 41 0.35 -15.09 -5.47
C ALA A 41 -0.81 -14.97 -6.49
N VAL A 42 -1.53 -13.84 -6.45
CA VAL A 42 -2.69 -13.55 -7.32
C VAL A 42 -2.26 -12.61 -8.45
N PRO A 43 -1.75 -13.15 -9.58
CA PRO A 43 -1.30 -12.34 -10.71
C PRO A 43 -2.46 -11.68 -11.47
N GLU A 44 -3.69 -12.19 -11.30
CA GLU A 44 -4.90 -11.66 -11.93
C GLU A 44 -5.34 -10.31 -11.35
N ILE A 45 -4.98 -10.02 -10.09
CA ILE A 45 -5.35 -8.78 -9.42
C ILE A 45 -4.30 -7.71 -9.73
N ARG A 46 -4.75 -6.60 -10.33
CA ARG A 46 -3.89 -5.46 -10.58
C ARG A 46 -3.46 -4.86 -9.25
N ILE A 47 -2.18 -4.49 -9.18
CA ILE A 47 -1.64 -3.82 -7.99
C ILE A 47 -2.35 -2.49 -7.69
N GLU A 48 -2.87 -1.84 -8.72
CA GLU A 48 -3.62 -0.58 -8.64
C GLU A 48 -4.95 -0.73 -7.86
N ASP A 49 -5.65 -1.87 -8.03
CA ASP A 49 -6.89 -2.16 -7.28
C ASP A 49 -6.59 -2.41 -5.79
N ILE A 50 -5.48 -3.09 -5.50
CA ILE A 50 -4.99 -3.29 -4.13
C ILE A 50 -4.58 -1.95 -3.52
N ALA A 51 -3.79 -1.14 -4.23
CA ALA A 51 -3.34 0.17 -3.79
C ALA A 51 -4.52 1.13 -3.51
N THR A 52 -5.54 1.14 -4.37
CA THR A 52 -6.75 1.94 -4.18
C THR A 52 -7.48 1.53 -2.89
N THR A 53 -7.59 0.23 -2.64
CA THR A 53 -8.23 -0.30 -1.43
C THR A 53 -7.41 0.03 -0.18
N VAL A 54 -6.08 -0.11 -0.26
CA VAL A 54 -5.15 0.24 0.81
C VAL A 54 -5.26 1.72 1.18
N ALA A 55 -5.20 2.62 0.20
CA ALA A 55 -5.30 4.07 0.43
C ALA A 55 -6.65 4.46 1.05
N ARG A 56 -7.74 3.85 0.57
CA ARG A 56 -9.10 4.09 1.07
C ARG A 56 -9.25 3.62 2.52
N LEU A 57 -8.73 2.45 2.86
CA LEU A 57 -8.81 1.93 4.22
C LEU A 57 -7.88 2.69 5.17
N ALA A 58 -6.65 2.98 4.77
CA ALA A 58 -5.72 3.77 5.57
C ALA A 58 -6.30 5.15 5.92
N SER A 59 -6.97 5.81 4.97
CA SER A 59 -7.69 7.07 5.22
C SER A 59 -8.82 6.91 6.25
N GLN A 60 -9.54 5.79 6.24
CA GLN A 60 -10.60 5.51 7.22
C GLN A 60 -10.06 5.23 8.63
N TYR A 61 -8.86 4.64 8.72
CA TYR A 61 -8.18 4.40 10.00
C TYR A 61 -7.38 5.62 10.51
N GLY A 62 -7.37 6.73 9.77
CA GLY A 62 -6.64 7.94 10.15
C GLY A 62 -5.13 7.86 9.96
N CYS A 63 -4.64 6.91 9.14
CA CYS A 63 -3.23 6.84 8.77
C CYS A 63 -2.91 7.85 7.68
N ALA A 64 -1.75 8.52 7.80
CA ALA A 64 -1.20 9.28 6.69
C ALA A 64 -0.73 8.29 5.61
N VAL A 65 -1.14 8.50 4.37
CA VAL A 65 -0.77 7.64 3.23
C VAL A 65 0.37 8.26 2.44
N GLU A 66 1.41 7.48 2.18
CA GLU A 66 2.45 7.80 1.22
C GLU A 66 2.15 7.02 -0.07
N LEU A 67 1.89 7.73 -1.17
CA LEU A 67 1.55 7.14 -2.47
C LEU A 67 2.79 6.71 -3.27
N GLY A 68 3.92 6.49 -2.59
CA GLY A 68 5.22 6.36 -3.24
C GLY A 68 5.60 7.70 -3.85
N GLY A 69 6.11 8.61 -3.01
CA GLY A 69 7.09 9.54 -3.54
C GLY A 69 8.24 8.65 -4.01
N GLN A 70 8.50 8.61 -5.31
CA GLN A 70 9.80 8.17 -5.81
C GLN A 70 10.80 8.71 -4.83
N ARG A 71 11.44 7.83 -4.04
CA ARG A 71 12.52 8.20 -3.15
C ARG A 71 13.34 9.10 -4.04
N ALA A 72 13.32 10.40 -3.77
CA ALA A 72 14.10 11.33 -4.54
C ALA A 72 15.49 10.79 -4.25
N GLU A 73 16.03 10.01 -5.20
CA GLU A 73 17.41 9.63 -5.16
C GLU A 73 18.06 10.96 -4.86
N PRO A 74 18.80 11.10 -3.75
CA PRO A 74 19.55 12.32 -3.56
C PRO A 74 20.33 12.42 -4.86
N LEU A 75 19.95 13.39 -5.68
CA LEU A 75 20.61 13.72 -6.90
C LEU A 75 21.98 14.10 -6.36
N THR A 76 22.90 13.14 -6.34
CA THR A 76 24.26 13.35 -5.88
C THR A 76 24.80 14.34 -6.87
N ARG A 77 24.59 15.59 -6.52
CA ARG A 77 25.12 16.75 -7.19
C ARG A 77 26.59 16.68 -6.85
N GLN A 78 27.35 16.19 -7.82
CA GLN A 78 28.71 16.60 -8.19
C GLN A 78 29.72 16.81 -7.06
N SER A 79 30.88 16.15 -7.18
CA SER A 79 32.26 16.65 -6.96
C SER A 79 33.15 15.40 -6.89
N ALA A 80 34.26 15.23 -7.61
CA ALA A 80 35.11 16.11 -8.40
C ALA A 80 35.83 15.28 -9.49
#